data_AF-A0A5B6WV09-F1
#
_entry.id   AF-A0A5B6WV09-F1
#
_cell.length_a   1.000
_cell.length_b   1.000
_cell.length_c   1.000
_cell.angle_alpha   90.00
_cell.angle_beta   90.00
_cell.angle_gamma   90.00
#
_symmetry.space_group_name_H-M   'P 1'
#
loop_
_entity.id
_entity.type
_entity.pdbx_description
1 polymer ?
#
loop_
_entity_poly.entity_id
_entity_poly.type
_entity_poly.pdbx_seq_one_letter_code
_entity_poly.pdbx_strand_id
1 'polypeptide(L)'
;MEEITTRDESSHISPNGQRVLPSGGISADGPPTTLSGTGVDRMAFLQANITRDNTEFVNGAIVGERNVFQVDQGLGIGTKFPFFNRHQLTITRFLQLKQVEEGAGKSPPPVLVLHGHYGGCVGDLPSYDAFTLGGPYSVRGYNMGELGAARNILELGAEIRIPVRNTHVYAFAEHGNDLGSSKDVKGNPTEVYRRMGHGSSYGVGVKLGLVRAEYAVDHNNGTGAVFFRFGERY
;
A
#
# COMPACT_ATOMS: atom_id res chain seq x y z
N MET A 1 -16.30 -18.31 7.09
CA MET A 1 -15.45 -19.22 6.31
C MET A 1 -15.43 -18.68 4.90
N GLU A 2 -14.25 -18.44 4.37
CA GLU A 2 -13.98 -17.84 3.06
C GLU A 2 -13.35 -18.91 2.15
N GLU A 3 -13.67 -18.86 0.86
CA GLU A 3 -13.03 -19.64 -0.19
C GLU A 3 -12.37 -18.70 -1.19
N ILE A 4 -11.09 -18.94 -1.45
CA ILE A 4 -10.28 -18.16 -2.39
C ILE A 4 -9.90 -19.07 -3.53
N THR A 5 -10.27 -18.67 -4.76
CA THR A 5 -9.94 -19.37 -6.00
C THR A 5 -9.10 -18.44 -6.87
N THR A 6 -7.88 -18.83 -7.19
CA THR A 6 -6.97 -18.07 -8.04
C THR A 6 -7.11 -18.53 -9.48
N ARG A 7 -7.31 -17.59 -10.41
CA ARG A 7 -7.51 -17.88 -11.83
C ARG A 7 -6.48 -17.15 -12.70
N ASP A 8 -6.16 -17.76 -13.83
CA ASP A 8 -5.36 -17.13 -14.89
C ASP A 8 -6.23 -16.21 -15.78
N GLU A 9 -5.60 -15.60 -16.78
CA GLU A 9 -6.27 -14.72 -17.76
C GLU A 9 -7.34 -15.44 -18.59
N SER A 10 -7.24 -16.78 -18.71
CA SER A 10 -8.23 -17.62 -19.38
C SER A 10 -9.32 -18.14 -18.43
N SER A 11 -9.36 -17.63 -17.20
CA SER A 11 -10.28 -18.03 -16.13
C SER A 11 -10.12 -19.48 -15.65
N HIS A 12 -9.02 -20.17 -15.98
CA HIS A 12 -8.72 -21.49 -15.42
C HIS A 12 -8.10 -21.36 -14.03
N ILE A 13 -8.30 -22.37 -13.17
CA ILE A 13 -7.67 -22.40 -11.85
C ILE A 13 -6.16 -22.46 -12.03
N SER A 14 -5.45 -21.49 -11.47
CA SER A 14 -4.00 -21.39 -11.57
C SER A 14 -3.35 -21.64 -10.21
N PRO A 15 -2.70 -22.79 -9.98
CA PRO A 15 -2.01 -23.08 -8.72
C PRO A 15 -0.70 -22.30 -8.54
N ASN A 16 -0.16 -21.80 -9.65
CA ASN A 16 1.13 -21.13 -9.73
C ASN A 16 1.02 -19.84 -10.55
N GLY A 17 1.86 -18.86 -10.22
CA GLY A 17 2.03 -17.65 -10.99
C GLY A 17 2.77 -17.91 -12.30
N GLN A 18 2.66 -16.97 -13.23
CA GLN A 18 3.39 -17.01 -14.48
C GLN A 18 4.75 -16.34 -14.32
N ARG A 19 5.82 -16.95 -14.86
CA ARG A 19 7.14 -16.33 -14.97
C ARG A 19 7.59 -16.24 -16.42
N VAL A 20 8.30 -15.17 -16.74
CA VAL A 20 8.93 -14.98 -18.06
C VAL A 20 10.24 -15.79 -18.11
N LEU A 21 10.36 -16.66 -19.09
CA LEU A 21 11.55 -17.46 -19.34
C LEU A 21 12.62 -16.63 -20.06
N PRO A 22 13.92 -17.01 -19.96
CA PRO A 22 14.99 -16.36 -20.73
C PRO A 22 14.77 -16.41 -22.25
N SER A 23 13.98 -17.36 -22.74
CA SER A 23 13.58 -17.48 -24.16
C SER A 23 12.50 -16.49 -24.59
N GLY A 24 11.98 -15.65 -23.69
CA GLY A 24 10.87 -14.73 -23.94
C GLY A 24 9.48 -15.37 -23.86
N GLY A 25 9.40 -16.69 -23.62
CA GLY A 25 8.14 -17.40 -23.36
C GLY A 25 7.62 -17.19 -21.94
N ILE A 26 6.36 -17.55 -21.70
CA ILE A 26 5.73 -17.54 -20.38
C ILE A 26 5.59 -18.98 -19.90
N SER A 27 5.91 -19.23 -18.63
CA SER A 27 5.74 -20.52 -17.97
C SER A 27 4.91 -20.39 -16.70
N ALA A 28 3.98 -21.31 -16.46
CA ALA A 28 3.09 -21.33 -15.30
C ALA A 28 3.68 -22.09 -14.10
N ASP A 29 5.00 -22.11 -13.95
CA ASP A 29 5.74 -22.76 -12.85
C ASP A 29 6.35 -21.74 -11.87
N GLY A 30 5.75 -20.54 -11.80
CA GLY A 30 6.13 -19.50 -10.84
C GLY A 30 5.68 -19.79 -9.41
N PRO A 31 5.75 -18.79 -8.52
CA PRO A 31 5.40 -18.92 -7.11
C PRO A 31 3.95 -19.43 -6.94
N PRO A 32 3.66 -20.26 -5.93
CA PRO A 32 2.31 -20.74 -5.68
C PRO A 32 1.38 -19.59 -5.35
N THR A 33 0.18 -19.61 -5.91
CA THR A 33 -0.84 -18.57 -5.76
C THR A 33 -1.62 -18.71 -4.45
N THR A 34 -1.64 -19.91 -3.86
CA THR A 34 -2.34 -20.23 -2.61
C THR A 34 -1.43 -20.92 -1.58
N LEU A 35 -1.84 -20.94 -0.31
CA LEU A 35 -1.12 -21.63 0.76
C LEU A 35 -1.06 -23.13 0.51
N SER A 36 -2.13 -23.74 -0.01
CA SER A 36 -2.12 -25.15 -0.40
C SER A 36 -1.30 -25.45 -1.66
N GLY A 37 -1.17 -24.47 -2.56
CA GLY A 37 -0.57 -24.65 -3.88
C GLY A 37 -1.48 -25.35 -4.90
N THR A 38 -2.78 -25.46 -4.63
CA THR A 38 -3.76 -26.07 -5.56
C THR A 38 -4.52 -25.02 -6.39
N GLY A 39 -4.35 -23.73 -6.08
CA GLY A 39 -5.14 -22.65 -6.65
C GLY A 39 -6.50 -22.44 -5.95
N VAL A 40 -6.84 -23.26 -4.96
CA VAL A 40 -8.06 -23.10 -4.16
C VAL A 40 -7.76 -23.31 -2.67
N ASP A 41 -8.03 -22.30 -1.86
CA ASP A 41 -7.96 -22.38 -0.40
C ASP A 41 -9.30 -22.06 0.25
N ARG A 42 -9.54 -22.66 1.42
CA ARG A 42 -10.63 -22.30 2.30
C ARG A 42 -10.06 -21.96 3.66
N MET A 43 -10.57 -20.94 4.32
CA MET A 43 -10.17 -20.62 5.68
C MET A 43 -11.26 -19.98 6.52
N ALA A 44 -11.13 -20.04 7.83
CA ALA A 44 -11.87 -19.18 8.74
C ALA A 44 -10.91 -18.34 9.57
N PHE A 45 -11.19 -17.05 9.68
CA PHE A 45 -10.47 -16.10 10.51
C PHE A 45 -11.44 -15.14 11.20
N LEU A 46 -10.95 -14.45 12.23
CA LEU A 46 -11.64 -13.33 12.87
C LEU A 46 -10.90 -12.05 12.52
N GLN A 47 -11.67 -10.99 12.23
CA GLN A 47 -11.12 -9.68 11.92
C GLN A 47 -11.62 -8.65 12.94
N ALA A 48 -10.72 -7.79 13.40
CA ALA A 48 -11.04 -6.62 14.21
C ALA A 48 -10.33 -5.39 13.64
N ASN A 49 -11.03 -4.25 13.63
CA ASN A 49 -10.51 -2.96 13.20
C ASN A 49 -10.84 -1.91 14.26
N ILE A 50 -9.83 -1.13 14.64
CA ILE A 50 -9.94 0.01 15.55
C ILE A 50 -9.46 1.24 14.79
N THR A 51 -10.36 2.19 14.60
CA THR A 51 -10.05 3.49 13.98
C THR A 51 -10.24 4.59 15.02
N ARG A 52 -9.19 5.40 15.21
CA ARG A 52 -9.23 6.64 16.00
C ARG A 52 -8.97 7.81 15.07
N ASP A 53 -10.00 8.62 14.87
CA ASP A 53 -9.94 9.81 14.02
C ASP A 53 -10.20 11.06 14.85
N ASN A 54 -9.15 11.85 15.05
CA ASN A 54 -9.16 13.14 15.71
C ASN A 54 -8.78 14.22 14.68
N THR A 55 -9.25 14.08 13.43
CA THR A 55 -9.05 15.10 12.40
C THR A 55 -10.15 16.17 12.43
N GLU A 56 -9.75 17.39 12.12
CA GLU A 56 -10.62 18.56 12.06
C GLU A 56 -10.32 19.35 10.79
N PHE A 57 -11.28 20.20 10.37
CA PHE A 57 -11.13 21.06 9.21
C PHE A 57 -10.91 22.50 9.63
N VAL A 58 -9.70 23.03 9.43
CA VAL A 58 -9.36 24.43 9.66
C VAL A 58 -9.32 25.15 8.31
N ASN A 59 -10.31 26.02 8.06
CA ASN A 59 -10.48 26.75 6.80
C ASN A 59 -10.42 25.84 5.55
N GLY A 60 -10.91 24.60 5.65
CA GLY A 60 -10.92 23.60 4.58
C GLY A 60 -9.66 22.73 4.48
N ALA A 61 -8.63 22.97 5.28
CA ALA A 61 -7.48 22.07 5.41
C ALA A 61 -7.70 21.06 6.54
N ILE A 62 -7.35 19.80 6.30
CA ILE A 62 -7.39 18.74 7.32
C ILE A 62 -6.20 18.92 8.26
N VAL A 63 -6.46 18.95 9.56
CA VAL A 63 -5.47 18.99 10.64
C VAL A 63 -5.79 17.91 11.68
N GLY A 64 -4.82 17.54 12.51
CA GLY A 64 -5.01 16.55 13.58
C GLY A 64 -4.41 15.18 13.25
N GLU A 65 -5.05 14.11 13.70
CA GLU A 65 -4.49 12.76 13.57
C GLU A 65 -5.52 11.68 13.25
N ARG A 66 -5.10 10.70 12.44
CA ARG A 66 -5.89 9.51 12.14
C ARG A 66 -5.02 8.26 12.31
N ASN A 67 -5.51 7.32 13.12
CA ASN A 67 -4.85 6.06 13.39
C ASN A 67 -5.80 4.91 13.08
N VAL A 68 -5.32 3.89 12.40
CA VAL A 68 -6.08 2.68 12.08
C VAL A 68 -5.24 1.48 12.45
N PHE A 69 -5.79 0.59 13.27
CA PHE A 69 -5.20 -0.70 13.60
C PHE A 69 -6.16 -1.81 13.17
N GLN A 70 -5.65 -2.78 12.42
CA GLN A 70 -6.41 -3.94 12.00
C GLN A 70 -5.66 -5.21 12.40
N VAL A 71 -6.40 -6.23 12.83
CA VAL A 71 -5.87 -7.56 13.09
C VAL A 71 -6.81 -8.62 12.52
N ASP A 72 -6.22 -9.59 11.83
CA ASP A 72 -6.87 -10.78 11.29
C ASP A 72 -6.22 -12.02 11.93
N GLN A 73 -7.00 -12.82 12.65
CA GLN A 73 -6.55 -14.04 13.33
C GLN A 73 -7.11 -15.28 12.63
N GLY A 74 -6.24 -16.05 11.97
CA GLY A 74 -6.57 -17.36 11.41
C GLY A 74 -6.90 -18.36 12.52
N LEU A 75 -7.99 -19.12 12.34
CA LEU A 75 -8.50 -20.03 13.35
C LEU A 75 -7.96 -21.47 13.21
N GLY A 76 -7.08 -21.73 12.24
CA GLY A 76 -6.61 -23.08 11.95
C GLY A 76 -7.70 -23.98 11.34
N ILE A 77 -8.72 -23.40 10.71
CA ILE A 77 -9.85 -24.14 10.12
C ILE A 77 -9.83 -23.94 8.60
N GLY A 78 -9.86 -25.04 7.84
CA GLY A 78 -9.92 -25.02 6.38
C GLY A 78 -8.75 -25.73 5.72
N THR A 79 -8.43 -25.36 4.48
CA THR A 79 -7.38 -25.97 3.67
C THR A 79 -6.01 -25.74 4.30
N LYS A 80 -5.29 -26.81 4.66
CA LYS A 80 -3.98 -26.78 5.35
C LYS A 80 -4.01 -26.18 6.77
N PHE A 81 -5.18 -25.99 7.38
CA PHE A 81 -5.34 -25.50 8.76
C PHE A 81 -4.57 -24.18 9.03
N PRO A 82 -4.82 -23.10 8.26
CA PRO A 82 -4.02 -21.89 8.32
C PRO A 82 -4.16 -21.21 9.68
N PHE A 83 -3.04 -21.11 10.40
CA PHE A 83 -2.98 -20.41 11.69
C PHE A 83 -2.01 -19.23 11.58
N PHE A 84 -2.57 -18.02 11.55
CA PHE A 84 -1.79 -16.79 11.38
C PHE A 84 -2.36 -15.65 12.21
N ASN A 85 -1.51 -14.66 12.46
CA ASN A 85 -1.90 -13.36 12.98
C ASN A 85 -1.36 -12.29 12.04
N ARG A 86 -2.24 -11.70 11.24
CA ARG A 86 -1.93 -10.62 10.32
C ARG A 86 -2.39 -9.32 10.94
N HIS A 87 -1.53 -8.32 10.99
CA HIS A 87 -1.81 -7.06 11.64
C HIS A 87 -1.29 -5.90 10.82
N GLN A 88 -2.02 -4.78 10.86
CA GLN A 88 -1.71 -3.57 10.11
C GLN A 88 -1.91 -2.37 11.02
N LEU A 89 -0.97 -1.44 10.98
CA LEU A 89 -1.00 -0.18 11.70
C LEU A 89 -0.75 0.96 10.72
N THR A 90 -1.72 1.85 10.60
CA THR A 90 -1.61 3.09 9.83
C THR A 90 -1.71 4.27 10.78
N ILE A 91 -0.75 5.18 10.70
CA ILE A 91 -0.66 6.39 11.50
C ILE A 91 -0.47 7.56 10.53
N THR A 92 -1.44 8.47 10.49
CA THR A 92 -1.37 9.71 9.73
C THR A 92 -1.47 10.90 10.68
N ARG A 93 -0.60 11.89 10.50
CA ARG A 93 -0.58 13.16 11.23
C ARG A 93 -0.65 14.31 10.25
N PHE A 94 -1.59 15.22 10.47
CA PHE A 94 -1.79 16.43 9.69
C PHE A 94 -1.37 17.63 10.55
N LEU A 95 -0.11 18.03 10.44
CA LEU A 95 0.50 19.07 11.26
C LEU A 95 0.27 20.44 10.63
N GLN A 96 -0.44 21.31 11.32
CA GLN A 96 -0.60 22.71 10.93
C GLN A 96 0.74 23.45 11.11
N LEU A 97 1.33 23.93 10.02
CA LEU A 97 2.63 24.60 10.06
C LEU A 97 2.54 26.07 10.47
N LYS A 98 1.36 26.67 10.34
CA LYS A 98 1.11 28.07 10.69
C LYS A 98 -0.29 28.23 11.28
N GLN A 99 -0.38 28.90 12.43
CA GLN A 99 -1.66 29.32 12.99
C GLN A 99 -2.31 30.37 12.08
N VAL A 100 -3.59 30.17 11.78
CA VAL A 100 -4.41 31.07 10.97
C VAL A 100 -5.68 31.40 11.72
N GLU A 101 -6.26 32.56 11.45
CA GLU A 101 -7.59 32.89 11.95
C GLU A 101 -8.63 31.98 11.30
N GLU A 102 -9.46 31.35 12.13
CA GLU A 102 -10.56 30.51 11.67
C GLU A 102 -11.75 31.37 11.24
N GLY A 103 -12.32 31.07 10.07
CA GLY A 103 -13.51 31.75 9.60
C GLY A 103 -13.79 31.55 8.12
N ALA A 104 -15.05 31.77 7.73
CA ALA A 104 -15.46 31.70 6.33
C ALA A 104 -14.67 32.70 5.47
N GLY A 105 -14.08 32.22 4.38
CA GLY A 105 -13.28 33.02 3.46
C GLY A 105 -11.84 33.33 3.91
N LYS A 106 -11.41 32.82 5.07
CA LYS A 106 -10.01 32.91 5.51
C LYS A 106 -9.15 31.89 4.77
N SER A 107 -7.85 32.20 4.63
CA SER A 107 -6.93 31.30 3.95
C SER A 107 -6.68 30.02 4.77
N PRO A 108 -6.63 28.85 4.12
CA PRO A 108 -6.20 27.62 4.78
C PRO A 108 -4.76 27.73 5.27
N PRO A 109 -4.38 27.02 6.34
CA PRO A 109 -2.99 26.94 6.76
C PRO A 109 -2.19 25.98 5.85
N PRO A 110 -0.87 26.17 5.69
CA PRO A 110 -0.01 25.13 5.19
C PRO A 110 0.02 23.93 6.15
N VAL A 111 -0.02 22.71 5.61
CA VAL A 111 -0.09 21.47 6.39
C VAL A 111 1.04 20.53 5.97
N LEU A 112 1.75 19.98 6.94
CA LEU A 112 2.66 18.85 6.75
C LEU A 112 1.93 17.56 7.13
N VAL A 113 1.75 16.68 6.17
CA VAL A 113 1.22 15.33 6.40
C VAL A 113 2.39 14.39 6.60
N LEU A 114 2.39 13.67 7.72
CA LEU A 114 3.28 12.54 7.96
C LEU A 114 2.45 11.27 7.99
N HIS A 115 2.90 10.25 7.27
CA HIS A 115 2.22 8.98 7.15
C HIS A 115 3.19 7.84 7.44
N GLY A 116 2.75 6.89 8.25
CA GLY A 116 3.43 5.63 8.47
C GLY A 116 2.44 4.48 8.33
N HIS A 117 2.84 3.46 7.61
CA HIS A 117 2.07 2.23 7.47
C HIS A 117 2.99 1.03 7.70
N TYR A 118 2.62 0.20 8.66
CA TYR A 118 3.28 -1.05 8.97
C TYR A 118 2.27 -2.19 8.76
N GLY A 119 2.68 -3.22 8.04
CA GLY A 119 1.95 -4.47 7.90
C GLY A 119 2.84 -5.62 8.34
N GLY A 120 2.28 -6.60 9.03
CA GLY A 120 3.02 -7.77 9.47
C GLY A 120 2.15 -9.02 9.55
N CYS A 121 2.77 -10.18 9.42
CA CYS A 121 2.08 -11.45 9.60
C CYS A 121 2.99 -12.54 10.19
N VAL A 122 2.54 -13.11 11.31
CA VAL A 122 3.16 -14.26 11.99
C VAL A 122 2.31 -15.50 11.74
N GLY A 123 2.94 -16.66 11.52
CA GLY A 123 2.25 -17.93 11.23
C GLY A 123 2.12 -18.24 9.73
N ASP A 124 1.03 -18.88 9.33
CA ASP A 124 0.83 -19.32 7.94
C ASP A 124 0.25 -18.20 7.08
N LEU A 125 1.10 -17.37 6.47
CA LEU A 125 0.66 -16.33 5.52
C LEU A 125 0.43 -16.94 4.13
N PRO A 126 -0.80 -16.93 3.60
CA PRO A 126 -1.06 -17.29 2.21
C PRO A 126 -0.48 -16.27 1.23
N SER A 127 -0.10 -16.73 0.02
CA SER A 127 0.48 -15.85 -1.00
C SER A 127 -0.45 -14.71 -1.44
N TYR A 128 -1.77 -14.92 -1.44
CA TYR A 128 -2.76 -13.89 -1.80
C TYR A 128 -2.97 -12.82 -0.73
N ASP A 129 -2.58 -13.08 0.52
CA ASP A 129 -2.67 -12.12 1.63
C ASP A 129 -1.33 -11.42 1.92
N ALA A 130 -0.29 -11.74 1.14
CA ALA A 130 1.01 -11.10 1.24
C ALA A 130 0.91 -9.59 1.00
N PHE A 131 1.67 -8.82 1.77
CA PHE A 131 1.68 -7.37 1.64
C PHE A 131 2.41 -6.95 0.37
N THR A 132 1.73 -6.21 -0.49
CA THR A 132 2.30 -5.68 -1.73
C THR A 132 2.89 -4.29 -1.50
N LEU A 133 4.12 -4.07 -1.96
CA LEU A 133 4.80 -2.76 -1.93
C LEU A 133 4.80 -2.10 -3.31
N GLY A 134 4.59 -0.79 -3.33
CA GLY A 134 4.50 0.01 -4.55
C GLY A 134 3.06 0.13 -5.03
N GLY A 135 2.76 1.28 -5.64
CA GLY A 135 1.44 1.59 -6.15
C GLY A 135 0.85 2.88 -5.57
N PRO A 136 -0.34 3.26 -6.04
CA PRO A 136 -0.96 4.54 -5.72
C PRO A 136 -1.25 4.77 -4.23
N TYR A 137 -1.48 3.71 -3.45
CA TYR A 137 -1.80 3.77 -2.03
C TYR A 137 -0.67 3.27 -1.11
N SER A 138 0.49 2.99 -1.71
CA SER A 138 1.75 2.61 -1.05
C SER A 138 2.78 3.72 -1.38
N VAL A 139 3.84 3.39 -2.12
CA VAL A 139 4.84 4.32 -2.66
C VAL A 139 4.45 4.75 -4.08
N ARG A 140 4.10 6.03 -4.25
CA ARG A 140 3.73 6.62 -5.55
C ARG A 140 4.88 6.56 -6.55
N GLY A 141 4.58 6.60 -7.84
CA GLY A 141 5.57 6.45 -8.93
C GLY A 141 5.76 4.99 -9.36
N TYR A 142 5.63 4.04 -8.44
CA TYR A 142 5.68 2.61 -8.74
C TYR A 142 4.30 2.04 -9.09
N ASN A 143 4.26 0.97 -9.87
CA ASN A 143 3.06 0.17 -10.10
C ASN A 143 2.70 -0.68 -8.86
N MET A 144 1.47 -1.18 -8.82
CA MET A 144 1.00 -2.01 -7.71
C MET A 144 1.87 -3.27 -7.55
N GLY A 145 2.47 -3.43 -6.38
CA GLY A 145 3.32 -4.58 -6.07
C GLY A 145 4.69 -4.60 -6.78
N GLU A 146 5.04 -3.54 -7.52
CA GLU A 146 6.29 -3.47 -8.29
C GLU A 146 7.53 -3.61 -7.39
N LEU A 147 7.48 -3.06 -6.18
CA LEU A 147 8.61 -3.08 -5.25
C LEU A 147 8.78 -4.44 -4.57
N GLY A 148 7.70 -5.18 -4.33
CA GLY A 148 7.78 -6.48 -3.68
C GLY A 148 6.45 -7.03 -3.18
N ALA A 149 6.48 -8.29 -2.77
CA ALA A 149 5.43 -8.93 -1.97
C ALA A 149 6.08 -9.61 -0.76
N ALA A 150 5.62 -9.27 0.45
CA ALA A 150 6.33 -9.57 1.69
C ALA A 150 5.40 -9.94 2.85
N ARG A 151 5.99 -10.52 3.91
CA ARG A 151 5.24 -10.84 5.15
C ARG A 151 5.10 -9.65 6.08
N ASN A 152 6.11 -8.79 6.09
CA ASN A 152 6.17 -7.57 6.85
C ASN A 152 6.60 -6.44 5.92
N ILE A 153 6.00 -5.27 6.09
CA ILE A 153 6.31 -4.08 5.31
C ILE A 153 6.36 -2.86 6.21
N LEU A 154 7.17 -1.88 5.84
CA LEU A 154 7.15 -0.55 6.42
C LEU A 154 7.15 0.48 5.30
N GLU A 155 6.18 1.38 5.35
CA GLU A 155 6.02 2.50 4.43
C GLU A 155 6.00 3.79 5.23
N LEU A 156 6.76 4.78 4.77
CA LEU A 156 6.84 6.10 5.36
C LEU A 156 6.61 7.13 4.26
N GLY A 157 5.84 8.17 4.57
CA GLY A 157 5.53 9.25 3.66
C GLY A 157 5.48 10.59 4.36
N ALA A 158 5.94 11.63 3.65
CA ALA A 158 5.75 13.01 4.05
C ALA A 158 5.21 13.80 2.86
N GLU A 159 4.20 14.63 3.09
CA GLU A 159 3.60 15.50 2.07
C GLU A 159 3.37 16.90 2.65
N ILE A 160 4.04 17.91 2.10
CA ILE A 160 3.80 19.31 2.44
C ILE A 160 2.76 19.88 1.48
N ARG A 161 1.70 20.49 2.03
CA ARG A 161 0.61 21.11 1.29
C ARG A 161 0.64 22.61 1.53
N ILE A 162 0.74 23.39 0.46
CA ILE A 162 0.81 24.85 0.51
C ILE A 162 -0.41 25.43 -0.22
N PRO A 163 -1.23 26.26 0.46
CA PRO A 163 -2.35 26.96 -0.16
C PRO A 163 -1.86 28.01 -1.15
N VAL A 164 -2.43 28.01 -2.35
CA VAL A 164 -2.15 28.99 -3.41
C VAL A 164 -3.49 29.45 -3.99
N ARG A 165 -3.90 30.68 -3.64
CA ARG A 165 -5.20 31.24 -4.03
C ARG A 165 -6.37 30.31 -3.63
N ASN A 166 -7.10 29.75 -4.60
CA ASN A 166 -8.25 28.86 -4.37
C ASN A 166 -7.88 27.37 -4.54
N THR A 167 -6.59 27.04 -4.60
CA THR A 167 -6.08 25.67 -4.77
C THR A 167 -4.94 25.42 -3.78
N HIS A 168 -4.41 24.20 -3.76
CA HIS A 168 -3.20 23.84 -3.01
C HIS A 168 -2.23 23.13 -3.93
N VAL A 169 -0.96 23.51 -3.82
CA VAL A 169 0.15 22.74 -4.37
C VAL A 169 0.74 21.87 -3.27
N TYR A 170 1.36 20.76 -3.63
CA TYR A 170 1.99 19.89 -2.67
C TYR A 170 3.27 19.28 -3.23
N ALA A 171 4.17 18.92 -2.32
CA ALA A 171 5.35 18.12 -2.61
C ALA A 171 5.38 16.96 -1.63
N PHE A 172 5.86 15.81 -2.07
CA PHE A 172 5.91 14.61 -1.25
C PHE A 172 7.20 13.82 -1.44
N ALA A 173 7.53 13.04 -0.43
CA ALA A 173 8.57 12.02 -0.46
C ALA A 173 8.08 10.79 0.30
N GLU A 174 8.28 9.61 -0.27
CA GLU A 174 7.81 8.33 0.26
C GLU A 174 8.91 7.27 0.15
N HIS A 175 8.91 6.32 1.07
CA HIS A 175 9.80 5.16 1.07
C HIS A 175 9.06 3.92 1.55
N GLY A 176 9.26 2.80 0.88
CA GLY A 176 8.72 1.49 1.27
C GLY A 176 9.83 0.45 1.36
N ASN A 177 9.71 -0.47 2.32
CA ASN A 177 10.68 -1.52 2.58
C ASN A 177 9.99 -2.81 3.05
N ASP A 178 10.44 -3.96 2.57
CA ASP A 178 9.91 -5.29 2.90
C ASP A 178 10.47 -5.92 4.19
N LEU A 179 11.31 -5.18 4.90
CA LEU A 179 11.98 -5.59 6.13
C LEU A 179 12.73 -6.92 5.98
N GLY A 180 13.17 -7.26 4.76
CA GLY A 180 13.84 -8.52 4.44
C GLY A 180 12.95 -9.76 4.51
N SER A 181 11.63 -9.59 4.55
CA SER A 181 10.65 -10.66 4.77
C SER A 181 9.99 -11.19 3.49
N SER A 182 10.34 -10.65 2.32
CA SER A 182 9.88 -11.17 1.01
C SER A 182 10.25 -12.63 0.78
N LYS A 183 11.46 -13.03 1.21
CA LYS A 183 11.96 -14.41 1.10
C LYS A 183 11.13 -15.43 1.86
N ASP A 184 10.39 -14.98 2.87
CA ASP A 184 9.58 -15.82 3.74
C ASP A 184 8.15 -15.99 3.20
N VAL A 185 7.80 -15.29 2.11
CA VAL A 185 6.57 -15.54 1.35
C VAL A 185 6.78 -16.78 0.48
N LYS A 186 5.78 -17.67 0.46
CA LYS A 186 5.87 -18.96 -0.23
C LYS A 186 6.23 -18.78 -1.72
N GLY A 187 7.35 -19.38 -2.12
CA GLY A 187 7.88 -19.31 -3.49
C GLY A 187 8.63 -18.01 -3.84
N ASN A 188 8.88 -17.13 -2.87
CA ASN A 188 9.65 -15.88 -2.98
C ASN A 188 9.36 -15.08 -4.28
N PRO A 189 8.12 -14.57 -4.45
CA PRO A 189 7.73 -13.84 -5.65
C PRO A 189 8.62 -12.61 -5.92
N THR A 190 9.09 -11.91 -4.89
CA THR A 190 9.99 -10.77 -5.02
C THR A 190 11.28 -11.18 -5.75
N GLU A 191 11.91 -12.28 -5.38
CA GLU A 191 13.12 -12.78 -6.05
C GLU A 191 12.81 -13.31 -7.46
N VAL A 192 11.75 -14.10 -7.63
CA VAL A 192 11.38 -14.68 -8.92
C VAL A 192 11.12 -13.59 -9.97
N TYR A 193 10.46 -12.50 -9.58
CA TYR A 193 10.18 -11.36 -10.45
C TYR A 193 11.26 -10.27 -10.40
N ARG A 194 12.40 -10.52 -9.76
CA ARG A 194 13.55 -9.60 -9.65
C ARG A 194 13.17 -8.21 -9.13
N ARG A 195 12.24 -8.17 -8.17
CA ARG A 195 11.85 -6.95 -7.48
C ARG A 195 12.88 -6.60 -6.40
N MET A 196 13.01 -5.31 -6.10
CA MET A 196 14.07 -4.80 -5.22
C MET A 196 13.79 -5.01 -3.72
N GLY A 197 12.53 -5.23 -3.31
CA GLY A 197 12.11 -5.32 -1.91
C GLY A 197 12.02 -3.97 -1.19
N HIS A 198 12.45 -2.88 -1.83
CA HIS A 198 12.38 -1.53 -1.29
C HIS A 198 12.40 -0.49 -2.42
N GLY A 199 11.98 0.73 -2.12
CA GLY A 199 12.05 1.84 -3.08
C GLY A 199 11.64 3.16 -2.46
N SER A 200 12.18 4.24 -3.01
CA SER A 200 11.83 5.61 -2.65
C SER A 200 11.17 6.31 -3.84
N SER A 201 10.30 7.26 -3.55
CA SER A 201 9.78 8.20 -4.54
C SER A 201 9.66 9.59 -3.98
N TYR A 202 9.63 10.57 -4.87
CA TYR A 202 9.29 11.94 -4.53
C TYR A 202 8.54 12.56 -5.70
N GLY A 203 7.83 13.64 -5.41
CA GLY A 203 7.05 14.28 -6.45
C GLY A 203 6.43 15.59 -6.01
N VAL A 204 5.78 16.22 -6.97
CA VAL A 204 5.04 17.46 -6.77
C VAL A 204 3.70 17.35 -7.45
N GLY A 205 2.70 18.07 -6.94
CA GLY A 205 1.38 18.06 -7.51
C GLY A 205 0.56 19.29 -7.18
N VAL A 206 -0.57 19.39 -7.84
CA VAL A 206 -1.58 20.43 -7.65
C VAL A 206 -2.93 19.77 -7.46
N LYS A 207 -3.73 20.29 -6.53
CA LYS A 207 -5.09 19.82 -6.25
C LYS A 207 -6.13 20.80 -6.77
N LEU A 208 -6.83 20.44 -7.83
CA LEU A 208 -7.88 21.22 -8.47
C LEU A 208 -9.25 20.62 -8.13
N GLY A 209 -9.89 21.13 -7.07
CA GLY A 209 -11.15 20.59 -6.58
C GLY A 209 -10.98 19.16 -6.05
N LEU A 210 -11.58 18.18 -6.73
CA LEU A 210 -11.45 16.75 -6.40
C LEU A 210 -10.31 16.06 -7.13
N VAL A 211 -9.69 16.72 -8.11
CA VAL A 211 -8.62 16.13 -8.93
C VAL A 211 -7.26 16.52 -8.39
N ARG A 212 -6.37 15.53 -8.28
CA ARG A 212 -4.96 15.69 -7.97
C ARG A 212 -4.16 15.34 -9.22
N ALA A 213 -3.43 16.31 -9.75
CA ALA A 213 -2.47 16.10 -10.82
C ALA A 213 -1.06 16.14 -10.22
N GLU A 214 -0.30 15.06 -10.37
CA GLU A 214 1.03 14.94 -9.76
C GLU A 214 2.04 14.35 -10.73
N TYR A 215 3.28 14.80 -10.60
CA TYR A 215 4.45 14.19 -11.23
C TYR A 215 5.24 13.49 -10.13
N ALA A 216 5.41 12.18 -10.27
CA ALA A 216 6.13 11.34 -9.33
C ALA A 216 7.36 10.75 -10.02
N VAL A 217 8.50 10.79 -9.34
CA VAL A 217 9.76 10.18 -9.77
C VAL A 217 10.00 8.94 -8.93
N ASP A 218 10.13 7.80 -9.60
CA ASP A 218 10.64 6.58 -8.99
C ASP A 218 12.17 6.67 -8.88
N HIS A 219 12.74 6.24 -7.76
CA HIS A 219 14.18 6.30 -7.55
C HIS A 219 14.92 5.06 -8.09
N ASN A 220 14.24 3.91 -8.16
CA ASN A 220 14.89 2.65 -8.55
C ASN A 220 15.24 2.62 -10.05
N ASN A 221 14.34 3.07 -10.91
CA ASN A 221 14.55 3.17 -12.36
C ASN A 221 14.90 4.60 -12.80
N GLY A 222 14.69 5.60 -11.94
CA GLY A 222 14.94 7.00 -12.24
C GLY A 222 13.93 7.57 -13.23
N THR A 223 12.78 6.92 -13.39
CA THR A 223 11.74 7.37 -14.33
C THR A 223 10.69 8.21 -13.63
N GLY A 224 10.09 9.12 -14.38
CA GLY A 224 9.05 10.01 -13.88
C GLY A 224 7.78 9.86 -14.69
N ALA A 225 6.64 9.91 -14.01
CA ALA A 225 5.33 9.79 -14.63
C ALA A 225 4.34 10.79 -14.05
N VAL A 226 3.40 11.22 -14.90
CA VAL A 226 2.29 12.10 -14.52
C VAL A 226 1.07 11.24 -14.20
N PHE A 227 0.42 11.52 -13.08
CA PHE A 227 -0.78 10.83 -12.62
C PHE A 227 -1.91 11.83 -12.39
N PHE A 228 -3.12 11.42 -12.76
CA PHE A 228 -4.36 12.09 -12.40
C PHE A 228 -5.14 11.19 -11.45
N ARG A 229 -5.51 11.74 -10.29
CA ARG A 229 -6.17 11.00 -9.22
C ARG A 229 -7.37 11.76 -8.71
N PHE A 230 -8.35 11.04 -8.19
CA PHE A 230 -9.56 11.62 -7.62
C PHE A 230 -9.57 11.42 -6.11
N GLY A 231 -9.96 12.46 -5.38
CA GLY A 231 -10.06 12.45 -3.92
C GLY A 231 -8.76 12.81 -3.21
N GLU A 232 -8.68 12.42 -1.94
CA GLU A 232 -7.51 12.62 -1.11
C GLU A 232 -6.64 11.36 -1.03
N ARG A 233 -5.33 11.56 -0.87
CA ARG A 233 -4.37 10.47 -0.64
C ARG A 233 -4.42 9.93 0.79
N TYR A 234 -4.64 10.83 1.75
CA TYR A 234 -4.62 10.59 3.21
C TYR A 234 -5.85 11.22 3.85
#